data_AF-A0AAU9F8X2-F1
#
_entry.id   AF-A0AAU9F8X2-F1
#
_cell.length_a   1.000
_cell.length_b   1.000
_cell.length_c   1.000
_cell.angle_alpha   90.00
_cell.angle_beta   90.00
_cell.angle_gamma   90.00
#
_symmetry.space_group_name_H-M   'P 1'
#
loop_
_entity.id
_entity.type
_entity.pdbx_description
1 polymer ?
#
loop_
_entity_poly.entity_id
_entity_poly.type
_entity_poly.pdbx_seq_one_letter_code
_entity_poly.pdbx_strand_id
1 'polypeptide(L)'
;MAAERLDVIIFGASGFTGKYTVFEAVTVLNGLRWGIAGRNRDKLESVLKQMGAKAKKDLSQTPIFIADISDEASLLEMAKRCRIVVNTAGPYRFHGEKVVSACIEAGTHHVDVSGEPQYMETMQLKYDQRAKERGVYVVSACGFDSIPADMGVVFVEKNFDGVVNSVETFLESGVKKGGDSGTRAGLNYGTWESAVYGLAHSDELRGIRQKLFPQRLPKFYPLLKHRPLIFRSTEVDKICLPFPGSDRSVVMRSQRFLYDQDKKRPVQMHAYVGFPSWIAAAAVVLFASIFGLMSKFQIGRTLLLKYPEIFSGGLASRAGPSEDSMERTYFKMTFKATGWAQSERLVESTDQYTEPPTKTLMVRVSGMNPGYGATCVALLSTALTILRESDKMPNNGGVLAPAAAFSKTSLISELEKHEHGMKFEILANK
;
A
#
# COMPACT_ATOMS: atom_id res chain seq x y z
N MET A 1 3.00 -11.65 37.28
CA MET A 1 3.80 -11.49 36.05
C MET A 1 2.87 -10.95 34.98
N ALA A 2 3.18 -9.81 34.35
CA ALA A 2 2.40 -9.34 33.21
C ALA A 2 2.46 -10.42 32.13
N ALA A 3 1.31 -10.85 31.60
CA ALA A 3 1.29 -11.82 30.50
C ALA A 3 2.10 -11.23 29.34
N GLU A 4 3.12 -11.95 28.89
CA GLU A 4 4.04 -11.49 27.86
C GLU A 4 3.27 -11.20 26.56
N ARG A 5 3.41 -9.97 26.03
CA ARG A 5 2.76 -9.54 24.79
C ARG A 5 3.23 -10.41 23.63
N LEU A 6 2.33 -10.74 22.71
CA LEU A 6 2.71 -11.27 21.41
C LEU A 6 3.49 -10.23 20.61
N ASP A 7 4.31 -10.67 19.67
CA ASP A 7 4.93 -9.76 18.72
C ASP A 7 3.83 -9.18 17.81
N VAL A 8 3.01 -10.04 17.20
CA VAL A 8 2.04 -9.64 16.17
C VAL A 8 0.65 -10.20 16.47
N ILE A 9 -0.40 -9.40 16.26
CA ILE A 9 -1.77 -9.91 16.07
C ILE A 9 -2.29 -9.50 14.69
N ILE A 10 -2.77 -10.47 13.93
CA ILE A 10 -3.43 -10.24 12.63
C ILE A 10 -4.93 -10.04 12.88
N PHE A 11 -5.41 -8.80 12.79
CA PHE A 11 -6.81 -8.44 12.99
C PHE A 11 -7.58 -8.44 11.67
N GLY A 12 -8.77 -9.06 11.65
CA GLY A 12 -9.53 -9.29 10.43
C GLY A 12 -9.11 -10.58 9.71
N ALA A 13 -8.52 -11.53 10.44
CA ALA A 13 -7.94 -12.76 9.89
C ALA A 13 -8.94 -13.68 9.16
N SER A 14 -10.24 -13.57 9.48
CA SER A 14 -11.29 -14.31 8.76
C SER A 14 -11.72 -13.67 7.44
N GLY A 15 -11.18 -12.50 7.09
CA GLY A 15 -11.43 -11.82 5.82
C GLY A 15 -10.63 -12.43 4.66
N PHE A 16 -10.92 -11.98 3.44
CA PHE A 16 -10.25 -12.52 2.25
C PHE A 16 -8.74 -12.21 2.24
N THR A 17 -8.33 -10.97 2.49
CA THR A 17 -6.91 -10.63 2.68
C THR A 17 -6.34 -11.29 3.94
N GLY A 18 -7.10 -11.24 5.04
CA GLY A 18 -6.67 -11.77 6.35
C GLY A 18 -6.24 -13.23 6.32
N LYS A 19 -6.98 -14.12 5.64
CA LYS A 19 -6.59 -15.54 5.57
C LYS A 19 -5.26 -15.73 4.82
N TYR A 20 -5.00 -14.97 3.75
CA TYR A 20 -3.71 -15.03 3.05
C TYR A 20 -2.60 -14.39 3.88
N THR A 21 -2.91 -13.37 4.70
CA THR A 21 -1.96 -12.85 5.69
C THR A 21 -1.60 -13.91 6.72
N VAL A 22 -2.54 -14.73 7.18
CA VAL A 22 -2.25 -15.88 8.07
C VAL A 22 -1.37 -16.92 7.37
N PHE A 23 -1.60 -17.19 6.08
CA PHE A 23 -0.76 -18.10 5.31
C PHE A 23 0.68 -17.59 5.19
N GLU A 24 0.89 -16.34 4.77
CA GLU A 24 2.23 -15.75 4.65
C GLU A 24 2.94 -15.58 6.01
N ALA A 25 2.18 -15.38 7.09
CA ALA A 25 2.74 -15.22 8.43
C ALA A 25 3.53 -16.44 8.91
N VAL A 26 3.22 -17.64 8.41
CA VAL A 26 3.97 -18.86 8.73
C VAL A 26 5.45 -18.73 8.34
N THR A 27 5.73 -18.09 7.21
CA THR A 27 7.09 -17.89 6.69
C THR A 27 7.67 -16.55 7.16
N VAL A 28 6.93 -15.45 6.96
CA VAL A 28 7.44 -14.09 7.22
C VAL A 28 7.67 -13.82 8.71
N LEU A 29 6.79 -14.33 9.59
CA LEU A 29 6.91 -14.16 11.04
C LEU A 29 7.59 -15.35 11.72
N ASN A 30 8.36 -16.15 10.97
CA ASN A 30 9.08 -17.27 11.55
C ASN A 30 10.01 -16.81 12.69
N GLY A 31 9.92 -17.49 13.84
CA GLY A 31 10.64 -17.11 15.06
C GLY A 31 9.98 -16.02 15.90
N LEU A 32 8.81 -15.49 15.51
CA LEU A 32 8.02 -14.56 16.32
C LEU A 32 6.78 -15.22 16.91
N ARG A 33 6.28 -14.67 18.02
CA ARG A 33 5.02 -15.08 18.64
C ARG A 33 3.89 -14.25 18.07
N TRP A 34 3.01 -14.88 17.30
CA TRP A 34 1.87 -14.19 16.70
C TRP A 34 0.54 -14.88 16.97
N GLY A 35 -0.54 -14.13 16.82
CA GLY A 35 -1.92 -14.62 16.97
C GLY A 35 -2.85 -13.98 15.95
N ILE A 36 -4.11 -14.41 15.95
CA ILE A 36 -5.14 -13.90 15.05
C ILE A 36 -6.31 -13.33 15.84
N ALA A 37 -6.99 -12.35 15.24
CA ALA A 37 -8.13 -11.70 15.86
C ALA A 37 -9.25 -11.41 14.86
N GLY A 38 -10.48 -11.44 15.37
CA GLY A 38 -11.70 -11.15 14.63
C GLY A 38 -12.95 -11.41 15.46
N ARG A 39 -14.12 -11.28 14.84
CA ARG A 39 -15.41 -11.28 15.55
C ARG A 39 -15.99 -12.67 15.82
N ASN A 40 -15.58 -13.67 15.05
CA ASN A 40 -16.19 -14.99 15.08
C ASN A 40 -15.10 -16.05 15.29
N ARG A 41 -15.14 -16.73 16.43
CA ARG A 41 -14.14 -17.72 16.84
C ARG A 41 -14.05 -18.88 15.86
N ASP A 42 -15.17 -19.48 15.51
CA ASP A 42 -15.23 -20.66 14.64
C ASP A 42 -14.62 -20.38 13.27
N LYS A 43 -14.85 -19.18 12.71
CA LYS A 43 -14.21 -18.75 11.45
C LYS A 43 -12.70 -18.59 11.60
N LEU A 44 -12.22 -18.09 12.73
CA LEU A 44 -10.78 -17.96 13.00
C LEU A 44 -10.13 -19.34 13.11
N GLU A 45 -10.74 -20.28 13.83
CA GLU A 45 -10.29 -21.67 13.93
C GLU A 45 -10.28 -22.37 12.56
N SER A 46 -11.32 -22.14 11.75
CA SER A 46 -11.40 -22.64 10.38
C SER A 46 -10.26 -22.11 9.51
N VAL A 47 -9.92 -20.82 9.63
CA VAL A 47 -8.79 -20.21 8.90
C VAL A 47 -7.46 -20.83 9.33
N LEU A 48 -7.21 -21.01 10.63
CA LEU A 48 -5.97 -21.66 11.11
C LEU A 48 -5.85 -23.08 10.56
N LYS A 49 -6.94 -23.85 10.57
CA LYS A 49 -6.96 -25.19 9.99
C LYS A 49 -6.66 -25.18 8.49
N GLN A 50 -7.35 -24.31 7.73
CA GLN A 50 -7.21 -24.24 6.28
C GLN A 50 -5.80 -23.77 5.87
N MET A 51 -5.33 -22.67 6.44
CA MET A 51 -4.04 -22.08 6.11
C MET A 51 -2.88 -22.90 6.67
N GLY A 52 -3.05 -23.55 7.82
CA GLY A 52 -2.09 -24.50 8.37
C GLY A 52 -1.91 -25.72 7.47
N ALA A 53 -3.01 -26.30 6.96
CA ALA A 53 -2.95 -27.39 5.98
C ALA A 53 -2.24 -26.94 4.69
N LYS A 54 -2.56 -25.75 4.17
CA LYS A 54 -1.93 -25.19 2.97
C LYS A 54 -0.42 -24.94 3.17
N ALA A 55 -0.03 -24.39 4.32
CA ALA A 55 1.35 -24.12 4.68
C ALA A 55 2.12 -25.35 5.18
N LYS A 56 1.45 -26.51 5.28
CA LYS A 56 1.99 -27.75 5.88
C LYS A 56 2.57 -27.52 7.29
N LYS A 57 1.86 -26.72 8.10
CA LYS A 57 2.23 -26.34 9.47
C LYS A 57 1.02 -26.47 10.39
N ASP A 58 1.20 -27.07 11.57
CA ASP A 58 0.15 -27.06 12.58
C ASP A 58 0.04 -25.66 13.21
N LEU A 59 -1.13 -25.04 13.05
CA LEU A 59 -1.47 -23.74 13.59
C LEU A 59 -2.51 -23.83 14.73
N SER A 60 -2.84 -25.03 15.22
CA SER A 60 -3.85 -25.27 16.25
C SER A 60 -3.59 -24.53 17.57
N GLN A 61 -2.31 -24.28 17.89
CA GLN A 61 -1.89 -23.57 19.09
C GLN A 61 -1.76 -22.04 18.91
N THR A 62 -2.11 -21.51 17.73
CA THR A 62 -2.04 -20.07 17.48
C THR A 62 -3.09 -19.34 18.33
N PRO A 63 -2.71 -18.36 19.16
CA PRO A 63 -3.66 -17.63 20.00
C PRO A 63 -4.75 -16.92 19.19
N ILE A 64 -6.00 -17.06 19.64
CA ILE A 64 -7.18 -16.40 19.06
C ILE A 64 -7.71 -15.35 20.03
N PHE A 65 -7.93 -14.14 19.53
CA PHE A 65 -8.56 -13.04 20.25
C PHE A 65 -9.89 -12.66 19.60
N ILE A 66 -10.92 -12.46 20.41
CA ILE A 66 -12.20 -11.94 19.93
C ILE A 66 -12.17 -10.42 20.01
N ALA A 67 -12.35 -9.78 18.87
CA ALA A 67 -12.36 -8.32 18.74
C ALA A 67 -13.36 -7.91 17.65
N ASP A 68 -14.23 -6.95 17.99
CA ASP A 68 -15.26 -6.41 17.10
C ASP A 68 -15.06 -4.91 16.89
N ILE A 69 -15.17 -4.48 15.62
CA ILE A 69 -15.08 -3.08 15.24
C ILE A 69 -16.17 -2.21 15.89
N SER A 70 -17.28 -2.82 16.26
CA SER A 70 -18.40 -2.18 16.97
C SER A 70 -18.16 -2.06 18.48
N ASP A 71 -17.18 -2.78 19.03
CA ASP A 71 -16.83 -2.80 20.46
C ASP A 71 -15.39 -2.30 20.69
N GLU A 72 -15.25 -1.02 21.03
CA GLU A 72 -13.96 -0.37 21.26
C GLU A 72 -13.18 -0.97 22.44
N ALA A 73 -13.86 -1.50 23.45
CA ALA A 73 -13.19 -2.16 24.57
C ALA A 73 -12.52 -3.45 24.10
N SER A 74 -13.17 -4.22 23.22
CA SER A 74 -12.57 -5.43 22.63
C SER A 74 -11.34 -5.11 21.76
N LEU A 75 -11.36 -4.00 21.01
CA LEU A 75 -10.22 -3.55 20.21
C LEU A 75 -9.02 -3.16 21.08
N LEU A 76 -9.29 -2.43 22.17
CA LEU A 76 -8.27 -2.02 23.13
C LEU A 76 -7.66 -3.24 23.83
N GLU A 77 -8.49 -4.20 24.26
CA GLU A 77 -8.01 -5.44 24.87
C GLU A 77 -7.17 -6.28 23.91
N MET A 78 -7.55 -6.37 22.63
CA MET A 78 -6.71 -7.00 21.61
C MET A 78 -5.36 -6.26 21.46
N ALA A 79 -5.40 -4.93 21.34
CA ALA A 79 -4.19 -4.13 21.14
C ALA A 79 -3.21 -4.27 22.31
N LYS A 80 -3.68 -4.35 23.55
CA LYS A 80 -2.84 -4.59 24.75
C LYS A 80 -2.09 -5.93 24.72
N ARG A 81 -2.53 -6.90 23.91
CA ARG A 81 -1.97 -8.27 23.87
C ARG A 81 -0.83 -8.44 22.89
N CYS A 82 -0.49 -7.43 22.09
CA CYS A 82 0.60 -7.52 21.10
C CYS A 82 1.43 -6.24 21.02
N ARG A 83 2.61 -6.32 20.39
CA ARG A 83 3.49 -5.17 20.10
C ARG A 83 3.08 -4.44 18.83
N ILE A 84 2.54 -5.16 17.84
CA ILE A 84 1.97 -4.59 16.62
C ILE A 84 0.68 -5.30 16.19
N VAL A 85 -0.31 -4.51 15.77
CA VAL A 85 -1.52 -5.00 15.09
C VAL A 85 -1.30 -4.90 13.58
N VAL A 86 -1.43 -6.03 12.91
CA VAL A 86 -1.53 -6.14 11.45
C VAL A 86 -3.01 -6.12 11.10
N ASN A 87 -3.51 -5.00 10.61
CA ASN A 87 -4.93 -4.79 10.34
C ASN A 87 -5.28 -5.10 8.88
N THR A 88 -6.14 -6.11 8.69
CA THR A 88 -6.72 -6.49 7.39
C THR A 88 -8.24 -6.30 7.36
N ALA A 89 -8.81 -5.58 8.33
CA ALA A 89 -10.24 -5.33 8.45
C ALA A 89 -10.65 -4.00 7.79
N GLY A 90 -10.86 -4.03 6.47
CA GLY A 90 -11.44 -2.92 5.69
C GLY A 90 -12.96 -3.04 5.49
N PRO A 91 -13.60 -2.05 4.82
CA PRO A 91 -13.02 -0.80 4.32
C PRO A 91 -12.55 0.15 5.43
N TYR A 92 -11.37 0.75 5.29
CA TYR A 92 -10.70 1.45 6.39
C TYR A 92 -11.33 2.80 6.69
N ARG A 93 -11.91 3.48 5.69
CA ARG A 93 -12.66 4.72 5.89
C ARG A 93 -13.74 4.60 6.97
N PHE A 94 -14.37 3.43 7.13
CA PHE A 94 -15.45 3.23 8.10
C PHE A 94 -14.99 2.57 9.40
N HIS A 95 -13.90 1.81 9.34
CA HIS A 95 -13.53 0.86 10.39
C HIS A 95 -12.14 1.11 10.98
N GLY A 96 -11.21 1.68 10.20
CA GLY A 96 -9.81 1.77 10.55
C GLY A 96 -9.54 2.68 11.76
N GLU A 97 -10.27 3.80 11.89
CA GLU A 97 -10.00 4.81 12.95
C GLU A 97 -10.07 4.23 14.36
N LYS A 98 -11.08 3.38 14.63
CA LYS A 98 -11.23 2.77 15.96
C LYS A 98 -10.06 1.85 16.30
N VAL A 99 -9.53 1.14 15.31
CA VAL A 99 -8.37 0.25 15.49
C VAL A 99 -7.10 1.09 15.74
N VAL A 100 -6.90 2.17 14.99
CA VAL A 100 -5.77 3.10 15.17
C VAL A 100 -5.80 3.71 16.57
N SER A 101 -6.96 4.22 17.00
CA SER A 101 -7.15 4.81 18.34
C SER A 101 -6.81 3.80 19.44
N ALA A 102 -7.36 2.57 19.37
CA ALA A 102 -7.08 1.50 20.32
C ALA A 102 -5.59 1.11 20.37
N CYS A 103 -4.91 1.07 19.22
CA CYS A 103 -3.48 0.78 19.14
C CYS A 103 -2.63 1.86 19.82
N ILE A 104 -2.94 3.13 19.56
CA ILE A 104 -2.23 4.26 20.16
C ILE A 104 -2.43 4.28 21.68
N GLU A 105 -3.65 4.06 22.16
CA GLU A 105 -3.92 4.03 23.61
C GLU A 105 -3.31 2.82 24.31
N ALA A 106 -3.13 1.69 23.62
CA ALA A 106 -2.44 0.51 24.14
C ALA A 106 -0.89 0.61 24.09
N GLY A 107 -0.32 1.60 23.40
CA GLY A 107 1.12 1.61 23.11
C GLY A 107 1.53 0.47 22.17
N THR A 108 0.72 0.23 21.14
CA THR A 108 0.86 -0.86 20.17
C THR A 108 0.98 -0.28 18.77
N HIS A 109 1.98 -0.71 18.01
CA HIS A 109 2.15 -0.28 16.62
C HIS A 109 1.02 -0.78 15.73
N HIS A 110 0.83 -0.14 14.59
CA HIS A 110 -0.24 -0.46 13.66
C HIS A 110 0.26 -0.41 12.22
N VAL A 111 -0.09 -1.43 11.44
CA VAL A 111 0.03 -1.42 9.98
C VAL A 111 -1.26 -1.88 9.31
N ASP A 112 -1.55 -1.35 8.13
CA ASP A 112 -2.70 -1.75 7.31
C ASP A 112 -2.38 -1.72 5.81
N VAL A 113 -3.28 -2.30 5.01
CA VAL A 113 -3.18 -2.33 3.54
C VAL A 113 -4.11 -1.30 2.87
N SER A 114 -4.45 -0.20 3.54
CA SER A 114 -5.40 0.77 3.00
C SER A 114 -4.87 1.45 1.73
N GLY A 115 -5.65 1.37 0.65
CA GLY A 115 -5.49 2.16 -0.58
C GLY A 115 -6.34 3.43 -0.59
N GLU A 116 -6.79 3.92 0.56
CA GLU A 116 -7.77 5.02 0.68
C GLU A 116 -7.09 6.32 1.17
N PRO A 117 -6.70 7.27 0.29
CA PRO A 117 -6.02 8.49 0.70
C PRO A 117 -6.75 9.31 1.76
N GLN A 118 -8.08 9.32 1.72
CA GLN A 118 -8.87 10.08 2.68
C GLN A 118 -8.70 9.53 4.09
N TYR A 119 -8.73 8.20 4.25
CA TYR A 119 -8.54 7.56 5.55
C TYR A 119 -7.11 7.82 6.04
N MET A 120 -6.11 7.55 5.21
CA MET A 120 -4.70 7.72 5.58
C MET A 120 -4.36 9.16 6.01
N GLU A 121 -4.83 10.15 5.25
CA GLU A 121 -4.60 11.55 5.55
C GLU A 121 -5.44 12.01 6.76
N THR A 122 -6.64 11.48 6.97
CA THR A 122 -7.43 11.75 8.18
C THR A 122 -6.76 11.20 9.42
N MET A 123 -6.20 9.99 9.37
CA MET A 123 -5.47 9.40 10.50
C MET A 123 -4.24 10.24 10.83
N GLN A 124 -3.50 10.69 9.81
CA GLN A 124 -2.37 11.59 10.01
C GLN A 124 -2.81 12.90 10.69
N LEU A 125 -3.91 13.49 10.21
CA LEU A 125 -4.40 14.77 10.74
C LEU A 125 -4.81 14.67 12.20
N LYS A 126 -5.48 13.58 12.58
CA LYS A 126 -6.04 13.39 13.92
C LYS A 126 -5.04 12.83 14.93
N TYR A 127 -4.16 11.92 14.52
CA TYR A 127 -3.44 11.05 15.45
C TYR A 127 -1.91 11.17 15.39
N ASP A 128 -1.31 11.89 14.44
CA ASP A 128 0.16 11.95 14.29
C ASP A 128 0.88 12.39 15.58
N GLN A 129 0.42 13.48 16.20
CA GLN A 129 1.00 14.01 17.43
C GLN A 129 0.85 13.03 18.60
N ARG A 130 -0.35 12.47 18.78
CA ARG A 130 -0.63 11.52 19.85
C ARG A 130 0.18 10.22 19.69
N ALA A 131 0.35 9.76 18.47
CA ALA A 131 1.16 8.57 18.16
C ALA A 131 2.64 8.80 18.51
N LYS A 132 3.19 10.00 18.24
CA LYS A 132 4.56 10.39 18.66
C LYS A 132 4.71 10.43 20.18
N GLU A 133 3.74 11.01 20.89
CA GLU A 133 3.76 11.07 22.36
C GLU A 133 3.73 9.68 23.00
N ARG A 134 3.06 8.73 22.35
CA ARG A 134 2.93 7.34 22.81
C ARG A 134 4.08 6.42 22.33
N GLY A 135 5.00 6.90 21.51
CA GLY A 135 6.04 6.03 20.93
C GLY A 135 5.48 5.01 19.94
N VAL A 136 4.35 5.29 19.29
CA VAL A 136 3.61 4.34 18.45
C VAL A 136 3.75 4.73 16.97
N TYR A 137 4.24 3.81 16.15
CA TYR A 137 4.15 3.92 14.70
C TYR A 137 2.80 3.42 14.18
N VAL A 138 2.16 4.23 13.36
CA VAL A 138 0.98 3.89 12.56
C VAL A 138 1.37 4.07 11.09
N VAL A 139 1.45 2.99 10.33
CA VAL A 139 1.87 3.04 8.92
C VAL A 139 0.81 2.36 8.04
N SER A 140 0.14 3.15 7.23
CA SER A 140 -0.88 2.67 6.27
C SER A 140 -0.29 2.49 4.87
N ALA A 141 -1.05 1.81 4.00
CA ALA A 141 -0.65 1.44 2.65
C ALA A 141 0.57 0.50 2.59
N CYS A 142 0.66 -0.41 3.55
CA CYS A 142 1.69 -1.45 3.63
C CYS A 142 1.40 -2.66 2.72
N GLY A 143 0.67 -2.46 1.63
CA GLY A 143 0.32 -3.50 0.65
C GLY A 143 0.84 -3.19 -0.75
N PHE A 144 0.41 -3.97 -1.74
CA PHE A 144 0.72 -3.72 -3.14
C PHE A 144 0.27 -2.35 -3.64
N ASP A 145 -0.81 -1.82 -3.07
CA ASP A 145 -1.37 -0.52 -3.43
C ASP A 145 -0.39 0.66 -3.30
N SER A 146 0.70 0.56 -2.53
CA SER A 146 1.71 1.64 -2.51
C SER A 146 3.14 1.22 -2.13
N ILE A 147 3.38 0.04 -1.56
CA ILE A 147 4.77 -0.40 -1.26
C ILE A 147 5.66 -0.44 -2.51
N PRO A 148 5.23 -1.03 -3.65
CA PRO A 148 6.05 -1.03 -4.87
C PRO A 148 6.40 0.39 -5.33
N ALA A 149 5.43 1.31 -5.31
CA ALA A 149 5.61 2.68 -5.75
C ALA A 149 6.53 3.47 -4.81
N ASP A 150 6.24 3.45 -3.51
CA ASP A 150 6.93 4.29 -2.52
C ASP A 150 8.33 3.77 -2.21
N MET A 151 8.48 2.46 -1.98
CA MET A 151 9.81 1.85 -1.80
C MET A 151 10.58 1.76 -3.13
N GLY A 152 9.90 1.76 -4.27
CA GLY A 152 10.55 1.88 -5.58
C GLY A 152 11.22 3.24 -5.78
N VAL A 153 10.63 4.33 -5.29
CA VAL A 153 11.29 5.65 -5.26
C VAL A 153 12.50 5.64 -4.33
N VAL A 154 12.40 5.01 -3.15
CA VAL A 154 13.57 4.83 -2.25
C VAL A 154 14.68 4.05 -2.95
N PHE A 155 14.35 2.99 -3.68
CA PHE A 155 15.32 2.19 -4.43
C PHE A 155 15.96 3.01 -5.55
N VAL A 156 15.18 3.77 -6.31
CA VAL A 156 15.67 4.71 -7.31
C VAL A 156 16.69 5.65 -6.67
N GLU A 157 16.34 6.32 -5.57
CA GLU A 157 17.21 7.31 -4.94
C GLU A 157 18.49 6.71 -4.36
N LYS A 158 18.43 5.49 -3.79
CA LYS A 158 19.62 4.78 -3.30
C LYS A 158 20.60 4.42 -4.42
N ASN A 159 20.09 4.23 -5.65
CA ASN A 159 20.88 3.81 -6.81
C ASN A 159 21.07 4.94 -7.85
N PHE A 160 20.57 6.13 -7.57
CA PHE A 160 20.76 7.31 -8.40
C PHE A 160 21.98 8.05 -7.88
N ASP A 161 23.11 7.89 -8.56
CA ASP A 161 24.36 8.61 -8.23
C ASP A 161 24.21 10.11 -8.59
N GLY A 162 23.55 10.84 -7.68
CA GLY A 162 23.23 12.25 -7.80
C GLY A 162 21.87 12.61 -7.18
N VAL A 163 21.19 13.61 -7.76
CA VAL A 163 19.91 14.13 -7.24
C VAL A 163 18.78 13.80 -8.20
N VAL A 164 17.79 13.04 -7.72
CA VAL A 164 16.58 12.72 -8.49
C VAL A 164 15.67 13.95 -8.53
N ASN A 165 15.28 14.38 -9.74
CA ASN A 165 14.27 15.43 -9.92
C ASN A 165 12.86 14.85 -9.95
N SER A 166 12.68 13.79 -10.74
CA SER A 166 11.36 13.27 -11.04
C SER A 166 11.37 11.80 -11.43
N VAL A 167 10.24 11.15 -11.20
CA VAL A 167 9.98 9.74 -11.50
C VAL A 167 8.64 9.61 -12.22
N GLU A 168 8.66 8.91 -13.35
CA GLU A 168 7.46 8.38 -13.99
C GLU A 168 7.37 6.88 -13.71
N THR A 169 6.23 6.39 -13.23
CA THR A 169 5.99 4.95 -13.04
C THR A 169 5.03 4.40 -14.07
N PHE A 170 5.28 3.16 -14.50
CA PHE A 170 4.49 2.44 -15.50
C PHE A 170 4.15 1.06 -14.93
N LEU A 171 2.93 0.91 -14.42
CA LEU A 171 2.41 -0.33 -13.90
C LEU A 171 1.86 -1.20 -15.03
N GLU A 172 2.33 -2.43 -15.09
CA GLU A 172 1.84 -3.49 -15.96
C GLU A 172 1.39 -4.66 -15.08
N SER A 173 0.29 -5.29 -15.46
CA SER A 173 -0.20 -6.51 -14.83
C SER A 173 -0.67 -7.49 -15.90
N GLY A 174 -0.52 -8.78 -15.63
CA GLY A 174 -0.96 -9.83 -16.53
C GLY A 174 -1.06 -11.18 -15.84
N VAL A 175 -1.66 -12.14 -16.52
CA VAL A 175 -1.81 -13.53 -16.02
C VAL A 175 -0.96 -14.45 -16.89
N LYS A 176 -0.14 -15.30 -16.27
CA LYS A 176 0.67 -16.32 -16.97
C LYS A 176 -0.26 -17.35 -17.65
N LYS A 177 0.12 -17.80 -18.85
CA LYS A 177 -0.63 -18.83 -19.61
C LYS A 177 -0.58 -20.20 -18.91
N GLY A 178 -1.62 -21.02 -19.13
CA GLY A 178 -1.79 -22.33 -18.52
C GLY A 178 -2.57 -22.23 -17.21
N GLY A 179 -3.62 -23.02 -17.04
CA GLY A 179 -4.54 -22.98 -15.90
C GLY A 179 -5.96 -22.54 -16.27
N ASP A 180 -6.95 -23.10 -15.58
CA ASP A 180 -8.34 -22.67 -15.65
C ASP A 180 -8.60 -21.77 -14.44
N SER A 181 -8.82 -20.47 -14.67
CA SER A 181 -9.04 -19.55 -13.57
C SER A 181 -10.38 -19.81 -12.89
N GLY A 182 -11.33 -20.53 -13.51
CA GLY A 182 -12.66 -20.87 -12.95
C GLY A 182 -13.57 -19.66 -12.63
N THR A 183 -13.00 -18.46 -12.57
CA THR A 183 -13.64 -17.16 -12.33
C THR A 183 -12.91 -16.08 -13.13
N ARG A 184 -13.64 -15.02 -13.48
CA ARG A 184 -13.10 -13.80 -14.10
C ARG A 184 -12.69 -12.74 -13.08
N ALA A 185 -12.99 -12.97 -11.80
CA ALA A 185 -12.69 -12.01 -10.74
C ALA A 185 -11.18 -11.84 -10.57
N GLY A 186 -10.72 -10.59 -10.58
CA GLY A 186 -9.38 -10.17 -10.17
C GLY A 186 -9.38 -9.46 -8.81
N LEU A 187 -10.54 -8.97 -8.37
CA LEU A 187 -10.70 -8.19 -7.14
C LEU A 187 -11.76 -8.81 -6.22
N ASN A 188 -11.50 -8.76 -4.91
CA ASN A 188 -12.52 -9.04 -3.91
C ASN A 188 -13.42 -7.82 -3.72
N TYR A 189 -14.66 -8.06 -3.28
CA TYR A 189 -15.65 -7.04 -2.97
C TYR A 189 -15.14 -5.92 -2.05
N GLY A 190 -14.28 -6.21 -1.07
CA GLY A 190 -13.74 -5.17 -0.18
C GLY A 190 -12.93 -4.10 -0.94
N THR A 191 -12.13 -4.51 -1.94
CA THR A 191 -11.40 -3.59 -2.81
C THR A 191 -12.35 -2.78 -3.70
N TRP A 192 -13.38 -3.44 -4.24
CA TRP A 192 -14.41 -2.78 -5.04
C TRP A 192 -15.18 -1.72 -4.25
N GLU A 193 -15.63 -2.07 -3.05
CA GLU A 193 -16.33 -1.17 -2.13
C GLU A 193 -15.47 0.04 -1.78
N SER A 194 -14.18 -0.18 -1.49
CA SER A 194 -13.21 0.88 -1.22
C SER A 194 -13.04 1.81 -2.43
N ALA A 195 -13.02 1.29 -3.66
CA ALA A 195 -12.93 2.10 -4.87
C ALA A 195 -14.19 2.96 -5.10
N VAL A 196 -15.39 2.40 -4.87
CA VAL A 196 -16.67 3.13 -4.98
C VAL A 196 -16.70 4.30 -4.01
N TYR A 197 -16.42 4.05 -2.73
CA TYR A 197 -16.43 5.10 -1.70
C TYR A 197 -15.24 6.07 -1.81
N GLY A 198 -14.09 5.59 -2.28
CA GLY A 198 -12.91 6.42 -2.55
C GLY A 198 -13.21 7.52 -3.57
N LEU A 199 -13.89 7.18 -4.68
CA LEU A 199 -14.32 8.18 -5.66
C LEU A 199 -15.47 9.05 -5.15
N ALA A 200 -16.46 8.44 -4.49
CA ALA A 200 -17.65 9.13 -4.00
C ALA A 200 -17.34 10.27 -3.02
N HIS A 201 -16.25 10.17 -2.29
CA HIS A 201 -15.84 11.08 -1.22
C HIS A 201 -14.44 11.68 -1.46
N SER A 202 -14.06 11.81 -2.73
CA SER A 202 -12.73 12.31 -3.14
C SER A 202 -12.59 13.83 -2.93
N ASP A 203 -13.69 14.56 -2.85
CA ASP A 203 -13.75 16.00 -2.59
C ASP A 203 -13.30 16.38 -1.16
N GLU A 204 -13.52 15.48 -0.19
CA GLU A 204 -13.09 15.64 1.21
C GLU A 204 -11.57 15.82 1.34
N LEU A 205 -10.78 15.23 0.43
CA LEU A 205 -9.32 15.29 0.44
C LEU A 205 -8.80 16.73 0.42
N ARG A 206 -9.49 17.63 -0.29
CA ARG A 206 -9.05 19.04 -0.37
C ARG A 206 -9.03 19.68 1.02
N GLY A 207 -10.08 19.47 1.81
CA GLY A 207 -10.19 20.05 3.15
C GLY A 207 -9.19 19.44 4.13
N ILE A 208 -8.97 18.12 4.04
CA ILE A 208 -7.99 17.42 4.88
C ILE A 208 -6.57 17.93 4.59
N ARG A 209 -6.19 18.03 3.31
CA ARG A 209 -4.86 18.51 2.89
C ARG A 209 -4.59 19.95 3.28
N GLN A 210 -5.61 20.81 3.24
CA GLN A 210 -5.48 22.20 3.70
C GLN A 210 -5.14 22.28 5.20
N LYS A 211 -5.71 21.37 6.01
CA LYS A 211 -5.43 21.31 7.46
C LYS A 211 -4.08 20.65 7.75
N LEU A 212 -3.74 19.57 7.05
CA LEU A 212 -2.45 18.88 7.20
C LEU A 212 -1.26 19.72 6.76
N PHE A 213 -1.41 20.44 5.65
CA PHE A 213 -0.34 21.15 4.98
C PHE A 213 -0.72 22.62 4.78
N PRO A 214 -0.80 23.40 5.88
CA PRO A 214 -1.16 24.82 5.79
C PRO A 214 -0.11 25.61 4.98
N GLN A 215 1.16 25.19 5.06
CA GLN A 215 2.25 25.73 4.26
C GLN A 215 2.49 24.87 3.02
N ARG A 216 2.37 25.48 1.84
CA ARG A 216 2.67 24.80 0.58
C ARG A 216 4.17 24.56 0.45
N LEU A 217 4.52 23.44 -0.19
CA LEU A 217 5.89 23.23 -0.64
C LEU A 217 6.28 24.36 -1.63
N PRO A 218 7.56 24.79 -1.63
CA PRO A 218 8.05 25.62 -2.72
C PRO A 218 7.94 24.86 -4.04
N LYS A 219 8.00 25.59 -5.16
CA LYS A 219 8.08 24.96 -6.48
C LYS A 219 9.50 24.47 -6.70
N PHE A 220 9.63 23.27 -7.25
CA PHE A 220 10.92 22.65 -7.55
C PHE A 220 11.07 22.52 -9.07
N TYR A 221 11.91 23.36 -9.65
CA TYR A 221 12.16 23.38 -11.10
C TYR A 221 13.33 22.46 -11.49
N PRO A 222 13.27 21.82 -12.67
CA PRO A 222 12.18 21.87 -13.64
C PRO A 222 11.01 20.98 -13.24
N LEU A 223 9.80 21.41 -13.60
CA LEU A 223 8.57 20.67 -13.32
C LEU A 223 8.47 19.41 -14.17
N LEU A 224 8.05 18.30 -13.55
CA LEU A 224 7.64 17.10 -14.29
C LEU A 224 6.41 17.43 -15.13
N LYS A 225 6.51 17.27 -16.44
CA LYS A 225 5.42 17.56 -17.37
C LYS A 225 4.45 16.38 -17.44
N HIS A 226 3.16 16.71 -17.46
CA HIS A 226 2.12 15.72 -17.73
C HIS A 226 2.23 15.17 -19.16
N ARG A 227 2.16 13.85 -19.29
CA ARG A 227 1.88 13.19 -20.57
C ARG A 227 0.40 13.34 -20.96
N PRO A 228 0.05 13.15 -22.25
CA PRO A 228 -1.34 13.09 -22.70
C PRO A 228 -2.15 12.03 -21.93
N LEU A 229 -3.48 12.16 -21.90
CA LEU A 229 -4.37 11.23 -21.20
C LEU A 229 -4.21 9.77 -21.69
N ILE A 230 -3.97 9.59 -22.98
CA ILE A 230 -3.67 8.29 -23.58
C ILE A 230 -2.46 8.48 -24.49
N PHE A 231 -1.41 7.69 -24.31
CA PHE A 231 -0.18 7.78 -25.11
C PHE A 231 0.52 6.42 -25.21
N ARG A 232 1.37 6.25 -26.23
CA ARG A 232 2.29 5.10 -26.28
C ARG A 232 3.57 5.44 -25.53
N SER A 233 3.90 4.66 -24.51
CA SER A 233 5.17 4.79 -23.79
C SER A 233 6.28 4.07 -24.56
N THR A 234 7.42 4.73 -24.73
CA THR A 234 8.64 4.12 -25.26
C THR A 234 9.40 3.33 -24.20
N GLU A 235 9.11 3.58 -22.92
CA GLU A 235 9.75 2.93 -21.77
C GLU A 235 9.28 1.49 -21.57
N VAL A 236 8.00 1.21 -21.80
CA VAL A 236 7.39 -0.12 -21.60
C VAL A 236 6.73 -0.71 -22.85
N ASP A 237 6.73 0.04 -23.97
CA ASP A 237 6.02 -0.32 -25.21
C ASP A 237 4.54 -0.69 -25.00
N LYS A 238 3.84 0.14 -24.22
CA LYS A 238 2.40 0.00 -23.92
C LYS A 238 1.63 1.27 -24.20
N ILE A 239 0.32 1.11 -24.38
CA ILE A 239 -0.61 2.25 -24.34
C ILE A 239 -0.89 2.56 -22.88
N CYS A 240 -0.52 3.75 -22.43
CA CYS A 240 -0.56 4.14 -21.04
C CYS A 240 -1.68 5.15 -20.76
N LEU A 241 -2.30 4.98 -19.59
CA LEU A 241 -3.24 5.93 -18.99
C LEU A 241 -2.69 6.40 -17.64
N PRO A 242 -3.04 7.59 -17.14
CA PRO A 242 -2.83 7.97 -15.75
C PRO A 242 -3.40 6.92 -14.80
N PHE A 243 -2.61 6.49 -13.82
CA PHE A 243 -3.06 5.55 -12.80
C PHE A 243 -3.86 6.29 -11.71
N PRO A 244 -5.15 5.97 -11.48
CA PRO A 244 -5.99 6.69 -10.52
C PRO A 244 -5.85 6.16 -9.07
N GLY A 245 -4.82 5.37 -8.76
CA GLY A 245 -4.61 4.76 -7.44
C GLY A 245 -3.97 5.67 -6.40
N SER A 246 -3.70 5.11 -5.21
CA SER A 246 -3.12 5.83 -4.08
C SER A 246 -1.63 6.13 -4.20
N ASP A 247 -0.89 5.45 -5.09
CA ASP A 247 0.57 5.58 -5.29
C ASP A 247 1.06 7.01 -5.17
N ARG A 248 0.56 7.90 -6.05
CA ARG A 248 1.01 9.28 -6.07
C ARG A 248 0.70 10.00 -4.76
N SER A 249 -0.44 9.71 -4.14
CA SER A 249 -0.82 10.31 -2.86
C SER A 249 0.15 9.91 -1.75
N VAL A 250 0.52 8.63 -1.70
CA VAL A 250 1.42 8.06 -0.70
C VAL A 250 2.86 8.55 -0.92
N VAL A 251 3.37 8.45 -2.15
CA VAL A 251 4.71 8.94 -2.51
C VAL A 251 4.86 10.42 -2.20
N MET A 252 3.91 11.26 -2.59
CA MET A 252 4.01 12.70 -2.31
C MET A 252 3.94 13.02 -0.82
N ARG A 253 3.25 12.21 0.00
CA ARG A 253 3.27 12.34 1.47
C ARG A 253 4.64 11.96 2.04
N SER A 254 5.23 10.86 1.57
CA SER A 254 6.60 10.46 1.94
C SER A 254 7.62 11.54 1.57
N GLN A 255 7.56 12.08 0.35
CA GLN A 255 8.45 13.14 -0.10
C GLN A 255 8.24 14.45 0.67
N ARG A 256 6.99 14.79 1.02
CA ARG A 256 6.71 15.95 1.89
C ARG A 256 7.34 15.79 3.27
N PHE A 257 7.18 14.61 3.89
CA PHE A 257 7.78 14.32 5.18
C PHE A 257 9.31 14.46 5.15
N LEU A 258 9.97 13.87 4.15
CA LEU A 258 11.42 13.93 4.00
C LEU A 258 11.93 15.36 3.73
N TYR A 259 11.13 16.19 3.06
CA TYR A 259 11.45 17.61 2.93
C TYR A 259 11.35 18.35 4.27
N ASP A 260 10.26 18.16 5.00
CA ASP A 260 10.04 18.87 6.27
C ASP A 260 11.12 18.48 7.30
N GLN A 261 11.47 17.19 7.38
CA GLN A 261 12.44 16.61 8.33
C GLN A 261 13.90 16.74 7.88
N ASP A 262 14.24 16.17 6.71
CA ASP A 262 15.63 15.99 6.27
C ASP A 262 16.08 17.11 5.30
N LYS A 263 15.22 18.11 5.05
CA LYS A 263 15.42 19.13 4.00
C LYS A 263 15.77 18.50 2.66
N LYS A 264 15.23 17.33 2.37
CA LYS A 264 15.45 16.65 1.10
C LYS A 264 14.58 17.27 0.01
N ARG A 265 15.15 17.55 -1.15
CA ARG A 265 14.37 17.96 -2.33
C ARG A 265 13.34 16.87 -2.68
N PRO A 266 12.02 17.18 -2.74
CA PRO A 266 11.00 16.22 -3.10
C PRO A 266 11.15 15.71 -4.53
N VAL A 267 11.11 14.38 -4.70
CA VAL A 267 10.94 13.76 -6.01
C VAL A 267 9.53 14.03 -6.52
N GLN A 268 9.42 14.57 -7.74
CA GLN A 268 8.15 14.74 -8.42
C GLN A 268 7.70 13.42 -9.04
N MET A 269 6.41 13.07 -8.95
CA MET A 269 5.91 11.79 -9.47
C MET A 269 4.66 11.91 -10.35
N HIS A 270 4.69 11.17 -11.46
CA HIS A 270 3.50 10.78 -12.23
C HIS A 270 3.43 9.25 -12.33
N ALA A 271 2.23 8.72 -12.18
CA ALA A 271 1.97 7.28 -12.23
C ALA A 271 1.07 6.94 -13.41
N TYR A 272 1.44 5.89 -14.13
CA TYR A 272 0.76 5.41 -15.32
C TYR A 272 0.52 3.90 -15.24
N VAL A 273 -0.51 3.41 -15.94
CA VAL A 273 -0.81 2.00 -16.10
C VAL A 273 -0.83 1.65 -17.60
N GLY A 274 -0.17 0.57 -17.98
CA GLY A 274 0.05 0.13 -19.35
C GLY A 274 -0.93 -0.95 -19.81
N PHE A 275 -1.43 -0.81 -21.04
CA PHE A 275 -2.35 -1.71 -21.71
C PHE A 275 -1.77 -2.23 -23.04
N PRO A 276 -2.17 -3.43 -23.49
CA PRO A 276 -1.64 -4.04 -24.70
C PRO A 276 -2.10 -3.36 -26.01
N SER A 277 -3.20 -2.59 -25.99
CA SER A 277 -3.75 -1.96 -27.19
C SER A 277 -4.53 -0.68 -26.87
N TRP A 278 -4.72 0.14 -27.90
CA TRP A 278 -5.56 1.34 -27.83
C TRP A 278 -7.02 1.01 -27.50
N ILE A 279 -7.54 -0.11 -28.01
CA ILE A 279 -8.90 -0.57 -27.76
C ILE A 279 -9.08 -0.91 -26.27
N ALA A 280 -8.13 -1.64 -25.68
CA ALA A 280 -8.16 -1.97 -24.25
C ALA A 280 -8.11 -0.70 -23.38
N ALA A 281 -7.23 0.24 -23.71
CA ALA A 281 -7.13 1.51 -23.01
C ALA A 281 -8.44 2.33 -23.12
N ALA A 282 -9.02 2.43 -24.32
CA ALA A 282 -10.28 3.15 -24.54
C ALA A 282 -11.45 2.53 -23.75
N ALA A 283 -11.53 1.19 -23.70
CA ALA A 283 -12.53 0.48 -22.91
C ALA A 283 -12.40 0.79 -21.40
N VAL A 284 -11.17 0.86 -20.89
CA VAL A 284 -10.91 1.24 -19.49
C VAL A 284 -11.28 2.69 -19.21
N VAL A 285 -11.01 3.62 -20.13
CA VAL A 285 -11.44 5.02 -19.98
C VAL A 285 -12.96 5.14 -19.95
N LEU A 286 -13.66 4.43 -20.83
CA LEU A 286 -15.12 4.39 -20.85
C LEU A 286 -15.67 3.82 -19.53
N PHE A 287 -15.13 2.68 -19.09
CA PHE A 287 -15.48 2.06 -17.82
C PHE A 287 -15.27 3.02 -16.64
N ALA A 288 -14.09 3.64 -16.54
CA ALA A 288 -13.76 4.57 -15.46
C ALA A 288 -14.67 5.81 -15.46
N SER A 289 -15.09 6.28 -16.64
CA SER A 289 -16.02 7.40 -16.77
C SER A 289 -17.40 7.05 -16.25
N ILE A 290 -17.93 5.88 -16.63
CA ILE A 290 -19.24 5.38 -16.15
C ILE A 290 -19.17 5.12 -14.64
N PHE A 291 -18.15 4.41 -14.18
CA PHE A 291 -17.93 4.09 -12.77
C PHE A 291 -17.83 5.38 -11.93
N GLY A 292 -17.06 6.37 -12.39
CA GLY A 292 -16.91 7.67 -11.74
C GLY A 292 -18.22 8.45 -11.68
N LEU A 293 -19.01 8.45 -12.76
CA LEU A 293 -20.33 9.09 -12.77
C LEU A 293 -21.29 8.41 -11.80
N MET A 294 -21.37 7.08 -11.83
CA MET A 294 -22.25 6.30 -10.96
C MET A 294 -21.87 6.46 -9.47
N SER A 295 -20.58 6.51 -9.16
CA SER A 295 -20.09 6.66 -7.78
C SER A 295 -20.49 8.00 -7.13
N LYS A 296 -20.78 9.04 -7.94
CA LYS A 296 -21.22 10.34 -7.42
C LYS A 296 -22.67 10.35 -6.92
N PHE A 297 -23.54 9.53 -7.50
CA PHE A 297 -24.96 9.50 -7.16
C PHE A 297 -25.30 8.34 -6.23
N GLN A 298 -26.15 8.57 -5.23
CA GLN A 298 -26.52 7.53 -4.26
C GLN A 298 -27.11 6.28 -4.93
N ILE A 299 -27.99 6.44 -5.91
CA ILE A 299 -28.58 5.32 -6.66
C ILE A 299 -27.48 4.55 -7.40
N GLY A 300 -26.57 5.27 -8.07
CA GLY A 300 -25.45 4.66 -8.78
C GLY A 300 -24.54 3.86 -7.85
N ARG A 301 -24.16 4.43 -6.68
CA ARG A 301 -23.41 3.72 -5.64
C ARG A 301 -24.11 2.45 -5.17
N THR A 302 -25.40 2.53 -4.88
CA THR A 302 -26.18 1.36 -4.45
C THR A 302 -26.14 0.25 -5.50
N LEU A 303 -26.24 0.59 -6.79
CA LEU A 303 -26.13 -0.39 -7.87
C LEU A 303 -24.74 -1.00 -7.98
N LEU A 304 -23.68 -0.19 -7.93
CA LEU A 304 -22.29 -0.65 -7.95
C LEU A 304 -22.00 -1.63 -6.80
N LEU A 305 -22.51 -1.34 -5.60
CA LEU A 305 -22.28 -2.17 -4.40
C LEU A 305 -23.18 -3.41 -4.35
N LYS A 306 -24.42 -3.31 -4.84
CA LYS A 306 -25.36 -4.43 -4.84
C LYS A 306 -25.02 -5.46 -5.91
N TYR A 307 -24.55 -5.02 -7.08
CA TYR A 307 -24.28 -5.89 -8.23
C TYR A 307 -22.84 -5.74 -8.76
N PRO A 308 -21.80 -5.99 -7.93
CA PRO A 308 -20.40 -5.77 -8.29
C PRO A 308 -19.98 -6.57 -9.53
N GLU A 309 -20.45 -7.81 -9.66
CA GLU A 309 -20.10 -8.68 -10.80
C GLU A 309 -20.66 -8.14 -12.13
N ILE A 310 -21.88 -7.58 -12.11
CA ILE A 310 -22.49 -6.99 -13.30
C ILE A 310 -21.75 -5.70 -13.68
N PHE A 311 -21.58 -4.79 -12.72
CA PHE A 311 -21.00 -3.46 -12.98
C PHE A 311 -19.49 -3.47 -13.16
N SER A 312 -18.81 -4.56 -12.83
CA SER A 312 -17.37 -4.74 -13.09
C SER A 312 -17.09 -5.64 -14.30
N GLY A 313 -18.11 -6.17 -14.98
CA GLY A 313 -17.95 -7.15 -16.05
C GLY A 313 -17.31 -8.47 -15.57
N GLY A 314 -17.50 -8.80 -14.29
CA GLY A 314 -16.95 -9.97 -13.62
C GLY A 314 -15.57 -9.76 -12.98
N LEU A 315 -14.97 -8.57 -13.07
CA LEU A 315 -13.66 -8.28 -12.49
C LEU A 315 -13.68 -8.27 -10.94
N ALA A 316 -14.80 -7.88 -10.33
CA ALA A 316 -14.98 -7.84 -8.88
C ALA A 316 -16.10 -8.78 -8.43
N SER A 317 -15.83 -9.59 -7.40
CA SER A 317 -16.83 -10.50 -6.82
C SER A 317 -16.70 -10.60 -5.31
N ARG A 318 -17.75 -11.08 -4.63
CA ARG A 318 -17.70 -11.35 -3.18
C ARG A 318 -16.81 -12.54 -2.83
N ALA A 319 -16.73 -13.52 -3.74
CA ALA A 319 -15.85 -14.67 -3.61
C ALA A 319 -14.36 -14.28 -3.78
N GLY A 320 -14.07 -13.20 -4.52
CA GLY A 320 -12.72 -12.83 -4.91
C GLY A 320 -12.17 -13.65 -6.08
N PRO A 321 -10.91 -13.41 -6.47
CA PRO A 321 -10.22 -14.24 -7.46
C PRO A 321 -9.99 -15.67 -6.95
N SER A 322 -9.89 -16.62 -7.86
CA SER A 322 -9.44 -17.98 -7.54
C SER A 322 -7.97 -18.00 -7.19
N GLU A 323 -7.56 -19.02 -6.43
CA GLU A 323 -6.17 -19.23 -6.04
C GLU A 323 -5.27 -19.39 -7.26
N ASP A 324 -5.65 -20.22 -8.23
CA ASP A 324 -4.91 -20.39 -9.48
C ASP A 324 -4.73 -19.06 -10.25
N SER A 325 -5.79 -18.23 -10.32
CA SER A 325 -5.69 -16.91 -10.94
C SER A 325 -4.73 -15.99 -10.20
N MET A 326 -4.79 -15.96 -8.86
CA MET A 326 -3.90 -15.16 -8.02
C MET A 326 -2.44 -15.56 -8.21
N GLU A 327 -2.14 -16.86 -8.14
CA GLU A 327 -0.78 -17.39 -8.25
C GLU A 327 -0.16 -17.21 -9.63
N ARG A 328 -0.98 -17.04 -10.68
CA ARG A 328 -0.50 -16.77 -12.04
C ARG A 328 -0.47 -15.29 -12.40
N THR A 329 -1.06 -14.44 -11.58
CA THR A 329 -1.06 -12.99 -11.81
C THR A 329 0.29 -12.42 -11.43
N TYR A 330 0.91 -11.67 -12.34
CA TYR A 330 2.17 -10.97 -12.10
C TYR A 330 1.97 -9.46 -12.25
N PHE A 331 2.89 -8.69 -11.66
CA PHE A 331 2.99 -7.26 -11.92
C PHE A 331 4.43 -6.87 -12.27
N LYS A 332 4.57 -5.77 -12.99
CA LYS A 332 5.83 -5.06 -13.22
C LYS A 332 5.55 -3.58 -13.10
N MET A 333 6.26 -2.89 -12.23
CA MET A 333 6.24 -1.44 -12.13
C MET A 333 7.59 -0.92 -12.58
N THR A 334 7.64 -0.31 -13.76
CA THR A 334 8.87 0.27 -14.31
C THR A 334 8.94 1.75 -13.92
N PHE A 335 10.09 2.19 -13.45
CA PHE A 335 10.37 3.55 -13.00
C PHE A 335 11.34 4.19 -13.99
N LYS A 336 10.99 5.35 -14.53
CA LYS A 336 11.91 6.23 -15.24
C LYS A 336 12.22 7.43 -14.36
N ALA A 337 13.42 7.45 -13.79
CA ALA A 337 13.91 8.55 -12.99
C ALA A 337 14.81 9.46 -13.83
N THR A 338 14.66 10.77 -13.66
CA THR A 338 15.54 11.78 -14.24
C THR A 338 16.06 12.70 -13.16
N GLY A 339 17.30 13.15 -13.30
CA GLY A 339 17.98 13.97 -12.31
C GLY A 339 19.34 14.47 -12.81
N TRP A 340 20.18 14.90 -11.88
CA TRP A 340 21.53 15.40 -12.16
C TRP A 340 22.59 14.57 -11.47
N ALA A 341 23.82 14.63 -11.94
CA ALA A 341 24.95 13.95 -11.31
C ALA A 341 25.26 14.54 -9.93
N GLN A 342 25.96 13.78 -9.09
CA GLN A 342 26.34 14.23 -7.75
C GLN A 342 27.18 15.51 -7.76
N SER A 343 27.97 15.75 -8.80
CA SER A 343 28.76 16.98 -8.99
C SER A 343 27.92 18.23 -9.21
N GLU A 344 26.65 18.07 -9.59
CA GLU A 344 25.71 19.17 -9.86
C GLU A 344 24.80 19.45 -8.66
N ARG A 345 24.99 18.74 -7.54
CA ARG A 345 24.15 18.88 -6.35
C ARG A 345 24.24 20.30 -5.79
N LEU A 346 23.09 20.96 -5.69
CA LEU A 346 22.97 22.27 -5.06
C LEU A 346 23.30 22.21 -3.56
N VAL A 347 23.81 23.34 -3.05
CA VAL A 347 24.21 23.49 -1.64
C VAL A 347 22.98 23.41 -0.74
N GLU A 348 21.97 24.23 -1.03
CA GLU A 348 20.69 24.18 -0.33
C GLU A 348 19.65 23.41 -1.18
N SER A 349 18.84 22.58 -0.54
CA SER A 349 17.82 21.80 -1.24
C SER A 349 16.65 22.62 -1.79
N THR A 350 16.50 23.84 -1.30
CA THR A 350 15.53 24.83 -1.76
C THR A 350 16.01 25.60 -2.99
N ASP A 351 17.31 25.53 -3.30
CA ASP A 351 17.86 26.14 -4.49
C ASP A 351 17.29 25.49 -5.75
N GLN A 352 17.29 26.27 -6.84
CA GLN A 352 16.66 25.88 -8.09
C GLN A 352 17.72 25.50 -9.12
N TYR A 353 17.52 24.35 -9.75
CA TYR A 353 18.26 23.99 -10.94
C TYR A 353 17.76 24.84 -12.12
N THR A 354 18.67 25.49 -12.82
CA THR A 354 18.38 26.22 -14.06
C THR A 354 18.50 25.32 -15.28
N GLU A 355 19.40 24.34 -15.21
CA GLU A 355 19.66 23.39 -16.30
C GLU A 355 18.75 22.16 -16.24
N PRO A 356 18.41 21.56 -17.41
CA PRO A 356 17.61 20.35 -17.45
C PRO A 356 18.33 19.15 -16.82
N PRO A 357 17.60 18.13 -16.32
CA PRO A 357 18.19 16.89 -15.83
C PRO A 357 19.00 16.18 -16.93
N THR A 358 20.21 15.75 -16.57
CA THR A 358 21.21 15.18 -17.49
C THR A 358 21.30 13.65 -17.39
N LYS A 359 20.87 13.06 -16.27
CA LYS A 359 21.02 11.64 -15.95
C LYS A 359 19.67 10.92 -15.88
N THR A 360 19.63 9.68 -16.34
CA THR A 360 18.43 8.82 -16.31
C THR A 360 18.72 7.47 -15.68
N LEU A 361 17.84 7.02 -14.79
CA LEU A 361 17.87 5.69 -14.20
C LEU A 361 16.53 4.99 -14.47
N MET A 362 16.60 3.78 -15.02
CA MET A 362 15.46 2.90 -15.20
C MET A 362 15.52 1.78 -14.17
N VAL A 363 14.48 1.67 -13.36
CA VAL A 363 14.33 0.63 -12.31
C VAL A 363 13.05 -0.17 -12.57
N ARG A 364 13.00 -1.42 -12.11
CA ARG A 364 11.79 -2.23 -12.09
C ARG A 364 11.56 -2.81 -10.71
N VAL A 365 10.32 -2.72 -10.24
CA VAL A 365 9.80 -3.53 -9.13
C VAL A 365 8.85 -4.56 -9.71
N SER A 366 9.03 -5.84 -9.40
CA SER A 366 8.18 -6.90 -9.95
C SER A 366 7.91 -8.01 -8.94
N GLY A 367 6.82 -8.75 -9.15
CA GLY A 367 6.42 -9.84 -8.29
C GLY A 367 5.22 -10.61 -8.82
N MET A 368 4.84 -11.64 -8.07
CA MET A 368 3.66 -12.48 -8.32
C MET A 368 2.55 -12.14 -7.31
N ASN A 369 1.32 -12.54 -7.63
CA ASN A 369 0.17 -12.46 -6.74
C ASN A 369 0.03 -11.08 -6.06
N PRO A 370 -0.13 -9.97 -6.83
CA PRO A 370 -0.08 -8.61 -6.29
C PRO A 370 -1.12 -8.39 -5.19
N GLY A 371 -2.35 -8.86 -5.40
CA GLY A 371 -3.48 -8.56 -4.51
C GLY A 371 -3.41 -9.23 -3.14
N TYR A 372 -2.83 -10.43 -3.02
CA TYR A 372 -2.99 -11.24 -1.80
C TYR A 372 -1.73 -12.02 -1.38
N GLY A 373 -0.78 -12.27 -2.28
CA GLY A 373 0.56 -12.76 -1.91
C GLY A 373 1.46 -11.58 -1.56
N ALA A 374 1.83 -10.77 -2.55
CA ALA A 374 2.73 -9.64 -2.38
C ALA A 374 2.21 -8.57 -1.42
N THR A 375 0.89 -8.35 -1.41
CA THR A 375 0.25 -7.48 -0.40
C THR A 375 0.46 -8.00 1.02
N CYS A 376 0.25 -9.30 1.25
CA CYS A 376 0.38 -9.90 2.58
C CYS A 376 1.83 -9.97 3.04
N VAL A 377 2.75 -10.36 2.15
CA VAL A 377 4.19 -10.32 2.42
C VAL A 377 4.65 -8.91 2.75
N ALA A 378 4.22 -7.91 1.97
CA ALA A 378 4.59 -6.52 2.25
C ALA A 378 4.05 -6.06 3.60
N LEU A 379 2.80 -6.38 3.91
CA LEU A 379 2.17 -6.01 5.17
C LEU A 379 2.93 -6.60 6.37
N LEU A 380 3.23 -7.90 6.32
CA LEU A 380 3.97 -8.57 7.38
C LEU A 380 5.43 -8.09 7.46
N SER A 381 6.07 -7.83 6.33
CA SER A 381 7.45 -7.31 6.28
C SER A 381 7.56 -5.91 6.88
N THR A 382 6.56 -5.05 6.68
CA THR A 382 6.53 -3.74 7.35
C THR A 382 6.36 -3.88 8.86
N ALA A 383 5.50 -4.79 9.33
CA ALA A 383 5.36 -5.07 10.75
C ALA A 383 6.66 -5.60 11.37
N LEU A 384 7.30 -6.55 10.68
CA LEU A 384 8.59 -7.12 11.06
C LEU A 384 9.68 -6.05 11.15
N THR A 385 9.70 -5.14 10.17
CA THR A 385 10.65 -4.03 10.13
C THR A 385 10.47 -3.09 11.32
N ILE A 386 9.22 -2.73 11.68
CA ILE A 386 8.96 -1.89 12.87
C ILE A 386 9.46 -2.59 14.15
N LEU A 387 9.20 -3.90 14.29
CA LEU A 387 9.59 -4.67 15.47
C LEU A 387 11.12 -4.81 15.64
N ARG A 388 11.86 -4.83 14.53
CA ARG A 388 13.31 -5.09 14.51
C ARG A 388 14.18 -3.84 14.33
N GLU A 389 13.67 -2.81 13.68
CA GLU A 389 14.46 -1.67 13.19
C GLU A 389 13.79 -0.32 13.51
N SER A 390 13.00 -0.24 14.58
CA SER A 390 12.39 1.03 15.03
C SER A 390 13.43 2.10 15.38
N ASP A 391 14.65 1.70 15.74
CA ASP A 391 15.80 2.59 15.94
C ASP A 391 16.26 3.32 14.66
N LYS A 392 15.94 2.77 13.47
CA LYS A 392 16.25 3.38 12.17
C LYS A 392 15.08 4.17 11.59
N MET A 393 13.92 4.13 12.23
CA MET A 393 12.73 4.85 11.81
C MET A 393 12.78 6.29 12.34
N PRO A 394 12.17 7.27 11.64
CA PRO A 394 12.21 8.66 12.08
C PRO A 394 11.27 8.89 13.26
N ASN A 395 11.60 9.90 14.08
CA ASN A 395 10.85 10.28 15.28
C ASN A 395 10.69 9.12 16.28
N ASN A 396 10.00 9.37 17.39
CA ASN A 396 9.57 8.34 18.33
C ASN A 396 8.10 7.98 18.07
N GLY A 397 7.77 7.40 16.92
CA GLY A 397 6.38 7.15 16.49
C GLY A 397 5.81 8.21 15.54
N GLY A 398 4.51 8.12 15.26
CA GLY A 398 3.79 9.00 14.33
C GLY A 398 2.94 8.24 13.32
N VAL A 399 2.17 8.99 12.52
CA VAL A 399 1.35 8.44 11.44
C VAL A 399 2.04 8.71 10.11
N LEU A 400 2.68 7.68 9.56
CA LEU A 400 3.65 7.81 8.47
C LEU A 400 3.16 7.10 7.19
N ALA A 401 3.66 7.59 6.05
CA ALA A 401 3.63 6.83 4.79
C ALA A 401 4.84 5.86 4.74
N PRO A 402 4.80 4.80 3.93
CA PRO A 402 5.82 3.75 3.95
C PRO A 402 7.25 4.24 3.76
N ALA A 403 7.58 5.04 2.74
CA ALA A 403 8.95 5.50 2.54
C ALA A 403 9.40 6.52 3.59
N ALA A 404 8.47 7.33 4.14
CA ALA A 404 8.76 8.15 5.32
C ALA A 404 9.21 7.26 6.50
N ALA A 405 8.51 6.16 6.75
CA ALA A 405 8.84 5.21 7.81
C ALA A 405 10.11 4.37 7.54
N PHE A 406 10.28 3.88 6.31
CA PHE A 406 11.18 2.76 6.01
C PHE A 406 12.34 3.08 5.07
N SER A 407 12.52 4.33 4.64
CA SER A 407 13.61 4.68 3.70
C SER A 407 15.01 4.31 4.21
N LYS A 408 15.22 4.38 5.53
CA LYS A 408 16.48 4.08 6.23
C LYS A 408 16.57 2.64 6.79
N THR A 409 15.57 1.79 6.54
CA THR A 409 15.52 0.41 7.05
C THR A 409 15.89 -0.63 5.99
N SER A 410 15.91 -1.91 6.37
CA SER A 410 16.15 -3.04 5.47
C SER A 410 14.90 -3.54 4.71
N LEU A 411 13.77 -2.84 4.76
CA LEU A 411 12.48 -3.32 4.20
C LEU A 411 12.58 -3.81 2.75
N ILE A 412 13.30 -3.12 1.86
CA ILE A 412 13.48 -3.56 0.46
C ILE A 412 14.11 -4.97 0.42
N SER A 413 15.21 -5.17 1.15
CA SER A 413 15.87 -6.48 1.21
C SER A 413 15.03 -7.53 1.92
N GLU A 414 14.15 -7.13 2.85
CA GLU A 414 13.22 -8.05 3.50
C GLU A 414 12.15 -8.54 2.51
N LEU A 415 11.60 -7.64 1.68
CA LEU A 415 10.62 -7.98 0.65
C LEU A 415 11.19 -8.95 -0.39
N GLU A 416 12.50 -8.91 -0.68
CA GLU A 416 13.16 -9.78 -1.66
C GLU A 416 13.36 -11.23 -1.17
N LYS A 417 13.24 -11.50 0.13
CA LYS A 417 13.49 -12.83 0.72
C LYS A 417 12.35 -13.83 0.53
N HIS A 418 11.14 -13.33 0.31
CA HIS A 418 9.92 -14.14 0.36
C HIS A 418 9.45 -14.51 -1.05
N GLU A 419 8.83 -15.68 -1.20
CA GLU A 419 8.37 -16.21 -2.49
C GLU A 419 7.38 -15.26 -3.18
N HIS A 420 6.36 -14.80 -2.45
CA HIS A 420 5.44 -13.76 -2.91
C HIS A 420 5.96 -12.34 -2.69
N GLY A 421 7.26 -12.20 -2.42
CA GLY A 421 7.94 -10.93 -2.27
C GLY A 421 7.99 -10.09 -3.54
N MET A 422 8.78 -9.03 -3.47
CA MET A 422 8.98 -8.09 -4.59
C MET A 422 10.47 -7.99 -4.89
N LYS A 423 10.81 -8.06 -6.17
CA LYS A 423 12.19 -7.91 -6.66
C LYS A 423 12.43 -6.48 -7.14
N PHE A 424 13.55 -5.88 -6.75
CA PHE A 424 13.96 -4.54 -7.16
C PHE A 424 15.20 -4.62 -8.07
N GLU A 425 15.11 -4.08 -9.28
CA GLU A 425 16.14 -4.27 -10.31
C GLU A 425 16.46 -2.96 -11.02
N ILE A 426 17.75 -2.73 -11.31
CA ILE A 426 18.19 -1.68 -12.24
C ILE A 426 18.13 -2.25 -13.66
N LEU A 427 17.39 -1.60 -14.55
CA LEU A 427 17.28 -1.98 -15.96
C LEU A 427 18.30 -1.25 -16.84
N ALA A 428 18.52 0.02 -16.57
CA ALA A 428 19.48 0.86 -17.30
C ALA A 428 19.88 2.05 -16.44
N ASN A 429 21.15 2.45 -16.50
CA ASN A 429 21.70 3.65 -15.87
C ASN A 429 22.46 4.41 -16.95
N LYS A 430 21.98 5.59 -17.34
CA LYS A 430 22.46 6.37 -18.48
C LYS A 430 22.74 7.80 -18.11
#